data_AF-A0A3D3CKE8-F1
#
_entry.id   AF-A0A3D3CKE8-F1
#
_cell.length_a   1.000
_cell.length_b   1.000
_cell.length_c   1.000
_cell.angle_alpha   90.00
_cell.angle_beta   90.00
_cell.angle_gamma   90.00
#
_symmetry.space_group_name_H-M   'P 1'
#
loop_
_entity.id
_entity.type
_entity.pdbx_description
1 polymer ?
#
loop_
_entity_poly.entity_id
_entity_poly.type
_entity_poly.pdbx_seq_one_letter_code
_entity_poly.pdbx_strand_id
1 'polypeptide(L)'
;MQAPFVVLDSSLVEKVDELKREISEIKKLIVNFTPQERPTRRLRLPEVLDRMGISKTTWWDGIKAGRYPAGLKDRGVRVWREDEIDELIRMD
;
A
#
# COMPACT_ATOMS: atom_id res chain seq x y z
N MET A 1 9.92 15.37 52.86
CA MET A 1 10.40 14.07 52.34
C MET A 1 10.46 14.20 50.83
N GLN A 2 11.66 14.12 50.24
CA GLN A 2 11.85 14.20 48.79
C GLN A 2 11.48 12.84 48.17
N ALA A 3 10.64 12.81 47.14
CA ALA A 3 10.31 11.56 46.43
C ALA A 3 11.58 10.99 45.76
N PRO A 4 11.80 9.67 45.75
CA PRO A 4 12.93 9.08 45.07
C PRO A 4 12.76 9.31 43.56
N PHE A 5 13.69 10.06 42.97
CA PHE A 5 13.82 10.13 41.53
C PHE A 5 14.30 8.76 41.07
N VAL A 6 13.46 8.02 40.33
CA VAL A 6 13.86 6.76 39.71
C VAL A 6 14.95 7.12 38.70
N VAL A 7 16.20 6.87 39.07
CA VAL A 7 17.32 6.94 38.12
C VAL A 7 17.04 5.86 37.10
N LEU A 8 16.65 6.26 35.90
CA LEU A 8 16.56 5.34 34.77
C LEU A 8 17.93 4.68 34.63
N ASP A 9 17.95 3.36 34.83
CA ASP A 9 19.13 2.54 34.59
C ASP A 9 19.61 2.83 33.17
N SER A 10 20.85 3.32 33.04
CA SER A 10 21.45 3.67 31.74
C SER A 10 21.38 2.49 30.77
N SER A 11 21.42 1.25 31.28
CA SER A 11 21.24 0.04 30.48
C SER A 11 19.85 -0.04 29.81
N LEU A 12 18.80 0.44 30.48
CA LEU A 12 17.44 0.47 29.90
C LEU A 12 17.33 1.54 28.81
N VAL A 13 17.97 2.69 29.01
CA VAL A 13 18.02 3.76 28.01
C VAL A 13 18.75 3.27 26.75
N GLU A 14 19.88 2.60 26.92
CA GLU A 14 20.66 2.01 25.82
C GLU A 14 19.83 0.97 25.03
N LYS A 15 19.11 0.07 25.72
CA LYS A 15 18.22 -0.92 25.08
C LYS A 15 17.10 -0.27 24.28
N VAL A 16 16.50 0.81 24.79
CA VAL A 16 15.46 1.55 24.06
C VAL A 16 16.01 2.16 22.78
N ASP A 17 17.23 2.68 22.83
CA ASP A 17 17.87 3.28 21.66
C ASP A 17 18.29 2.23 20.62
N GLU A 18 18.71 1.05 21.05
CA GLU A 18 18.94 -0.10 20.17
C GLU A 18 17.65 -0.53 19.46
N LEU A 19 16.55 -0.71 20.20
CA LEU A 19 15.25 -1.05 19.61
C LEU A 19 14.77 0.00 18.60
N LYS A 20 14.98 1.29 18.87
CA LYS A 20 14.65 2.34 17.90
C LYS A 20 15.44 2.20 16.60
N ARG A 21 16.72 1.80 16.68
CA ARG A 21 17.57 1.55 15.50
C ARG A 21 17.06 0.35 14.71
N GLU A 22 16.75 -0.76 15.38
CA GLU A 22 16.20 -1.94 14.73
C GLU A 22 14.86 -1.64 14.04
N ILE A 23 13.95 -0.93 14.71
CA ILE A 23 12.68 -0.49 14.12
C ILE A 23 12.93 0.40 12.89
N SER A 24 13.96 1.26 12.94
CA SER A 24 14.34 2.09 11.79
C SER A 24 14.79 1.25 10.60
N GLU A 25 15.63 0.25 10.82
CA GLU A 25 16.10 -0.66 9.77
C GLU A 25 14.96 -1.50 9.19
N ILE A 26 14.07 -2.03 10.05
CA ILE A 26 12.87 -2.76 9.61
C ILE A 26 11.99 -1.84 8.73
N LYS A 27 11.77 -0.59 9.14
CA LYS A 27 11.00 0.37 8.33
C LYS A 27 11.64 0.60 6.96
N LYS A 28 12.97 0.75 6.88
CA LYS A 28 13.67 0.89 5.59
C LYS A 28 13.50 -0.34 4.71
N LEU A 29 13.61 -1.54 5.28
CA LEU A 29 13.39 -2.79 4.54
C LEU A 29 11.97 -2.90 4.01
N ILE A 30 10.97 -2.55 4.81
CA ILE A 30 9.56 -2.52 4.37
C ILE A 30 9.39 -1.53 3.21
N VAL A 31 9.91 -0.30 3.33
CA VAL A 31 9.83 0.71 2.27
C VAL A 31 10.48 0.24 0.97
N ASN A 32 11.60 -0.48 1.06
CA ASN A 32 12.29 -1.02 -0.12
C ASN A 32 11.58 -2.24 -0.72
N PHE A 33 10.88 -3.03 0.10
CA PHE A 33 10.09 -4.18 -0.35
C PHE A 33 8.71 -3.78 -0.88
N THR A 34 8.20 -2.61 -0.50
CA THR A 34 7.08 -2.00 -1.21
C THR A 34 7.48 -1.86 -2.68
N PRO A 35 6.72 -2.43 -3.64
CA PRO A 35 6.97 -2.21 -5.06
C PRO A 35 7.11 -0.71 -5.29
N GLN A 36 8.32 -0.28 -5.65
CA GLN A 36 8.58 1.13 -5.92
C GLN A 36 7.61 1.56 -7.01
N GLU A 37 6.82 2.61 -6.76
CA GLU A 37 5.88 3.19 -7.72
C GLU A 37 6.65 3.71 -8.94
N ARG A 38 7.14 2.80 -9.80
CA ARG A 38 7.42 3.15 -11.18
C ARG A 38 6.14 3.78 -11.69
N PRO A 39 6.18 4.90 -12.43
CA PRO A 39 4.99 5.52 -12.97
C PRO A 39 4.30 4.49 -13.87
N THR A 40 3.35 3.78 -13.27
CA THR A 40 2.69 2.66 -13.89
C THR A 40 1.69 3.25 -14.85
N ARG A 41 1.54 2.63 -16.03
CA ARG A 41 0.57 3.11 -17.01
C ARG A 41 -0.79 3.23 -16.35
N ARG A 42 -1.50 4.33 -16.65
CA ARG A 42 -2.86 4.55 -16.20
C ARG A 42 -3.80 4.03 -17.27
N LEU A 43 -4.56 3.00 -16.94
CA LEU A 43 -5.55 2.40 -17.83
C LEU A 43 -6.89 3.12 -17.69
N ARG A 44 -7.56 3.35 -18.82
CA ARG A 44 -8.97 3.75 -18.85
C ARG A 44 -9.86 2.52 -18.84
N LEU A 45 -11.15 2.73 -18.54
CA LEU A 45 -12.12 1.64 -18.43
C LEU A 45 -12.10 0.67 -19.64
N PRO A 46 -12.05 1.10 -20.92
CA PRO A 46 -12.01 0.15 -22.03
C PRO A 46 -10.79 -0.79 -21.99
N GLU A 47 -9.62 -0.29 -21.60
CA GLU A 47 -8.40 -1.11 -21.48
C GLU A 47 -8.49 -2.10 -20.33
N VAL A 48 -9.10 -1.68 -19.21
CA VAL A 48 -9.36 -2.58 -18.08
C VAL A 48 -10.30 -3.72 -18.49
N LEU A 49 -11.41 -3.39 -19.18
CA LEU A 49 -12.39 -4.39 -19.61
C LEU A 49 -11.81 -5.38 -20.63
N ASP A 50 -10.98 -4.88 -21.56
CA ASP A 50 -10.28 -5.71 -22.55
C ASP A 50 -9.35 -6.72 -21.87
N ARG A 51 -8.57 -6.28 -20.88
CA ARG A 51 -7.67 -7.16 -20.12
C ARG A 51 -8.39 -8.16 -19.22
N MET A 52 -9.44 -7.71 -18.52
CA MET A 52 -10.21 -8.56 -17.62
C MET A 52 -11.12 -9.54 -18.38
N GLY A 53 -11.41 -9.28 -19.66
CA GLY A 53 -12.33 -10.10 -20.44
C GLY A 53 -13.78 -10.06 -19.93
N ILE A 54 -14.18 -9.00 -19.21
CA ILE A 54 -15.51 -8.87 -18.60
C ILE A 54 -16.30 -7.67 -19.10
N SER A 55 -17.62 -7.73 -18.89
CA SER A 55 -18.50 -6.62 -19.23
C SER A 55 -18.31 -5.42 -18.30
N LYS A 56 -18.67 -4.23 -18.80
CA LYS A 56 -18.73 -3.01 -17.99
C LYS A 56 -19.59 -3.17 -16.74
N THR A 57 -20.75 -3.84 -16.85
CA THR A 57 -21.66 -4.07 -15.72
C THR A 57 -21.01 -4.95 -14.67
N THR A 58 -20.38 -6.05 -15.08
CA THR A 58 -19.62 -6.95 -14.19
C THR A 58 -18.54 -6.20 -13.43
N TRP A 59 -17.80 -5.31 -14.12
CA TRP A 59 -16.78 -4.48 -13.48
C TRP A 59 -17.36 -3.55 -12.41
N TRP A 60 -18.44 -2.81 -12.72
CA TRP A 60 -19.04 -1.92 -11.74
C TRP A 60 -19.69 -2.65 -10.56
N ASP A 61 -20.30 -3.80 -10.79
CA ASP A 61 -20.87 -4.61 -9.71
C ASP A 61 -19.77 -5.22 -8.84
N GLY A 62 -18.64 -5.62 -9.42
CA GLY A 62 -17.46 -6.03 -8.66
C GLY A 62 -16.86 -4.90 -7.83
N ILE A 63 -16.84 -3.66 -8.33
CA ILE A 63 -16.47 -2.48 -7.51
C ILE A 63 -17.43 -2.31 -6.33
N LYS A 64 -18.76 -2.37 -6.56
CA LYS A 64 -19.75 -2.26 -5.47
C LYS A 64 -19.60 -3.38 -4.44
N ALA A 65 -19.24 -4.58 -4.88
CA ALA A 65 -19.02 -5.75 -4.03
C ALA A 65 -17.65 -5.74 -3.34
N GLY A 66 -16.77 -4.76 -3.62
CA GLY A 66 -15.42 -4.68 -3.07
C GLY A 66 -14.42 -5.67 -3.67
N ARG A 67 -14.75 -6.32 -4.79
CA ARG A 67 -13.87 -7.24 -5.51
C ARG A 67 -12.85 -6.52 -6.39
N TYR A 68 -13.24 -5.38 -6.96
CA TYR A 68 -12.41 -4.62 -7.90
C TYR A 68 -12.12 -3.22 -7.37
N PRO A 69 -10.97 -2.63 -7.74
CA PRO A 69 -10.59 -1.29 -7.31
C PRO A 69 -11.51 -0.24 -7.90
N ALA A 70 -11.88 0.74 -7.09
CA ALA A 70 -12.74 1.84 -7.53
C ALA A 70 -12.08 2.71 -8.61
N GLY A 71 -10.75 2.73 -8.71
CA GLY A 71 -10.01 3.59 -9.64
C GLY A 71 -9.92 5.05 -9.16
N LEU A 72 -8.93 5.76 -9.67
CA LEU A 72 -8.56 7.13 -9.30
C LEU A 72 -9.11 8.14 -10.32
N LYS A 73 -9.40 9.36 -9.89
CA LYS A 73 -9.80 10.45 -10.81
C LYS A 73 -8.57 11.24 -11.24
N ASP A 74 -8.24 11.20 -12.52
CA ASP A 74 -7.13 11.94 -13.13
C ASP A 74 -7.63 12.74 -14.34
N ARG A 75 -7.39 14.06 -14.33
CA ARG A 75 -7.83 15.00 -15.39
C ARG A 75 -9.30 14.85 -15.78
N GLY A 76 -10.17 14.55 -14.81
CA GLY A 76 -11.61 14.38 -15.03
C GLY A 76 -12.06 12.99 -15.50
N VAL A 77 -11.12 12.07 -15.74
CA VAL A 77 -11.40 10.69 -16.16
C VAL A 77 -11.05 9.72 -15.03
N ARG A 78 -11.77 8.60 -14.93
CA ARG A 78 -11.42 7.52 -14.01
C ARG A 78 -10.38 6.61 -14.64
N VAL A 79 -9.31 6.34 -13.91
CA VAL A 79 -8.17 5.53 -14.34
C VAL A 79 -7.77 4.53 -13.27
N TRP A 80 -7.15 3.43 -13.69
CA TRP A 80 -6.64 2.37 -12.83
C TRP A 80 -5.15 2.20 -13.07
N ARG A 81 -4.41 1.74 -12.06
CA ARG A 81 -2.99 1.43 -12.26
C ARG A 81 -2.89 0.09 -12.99
N GLU A 82 -2.07 0.04 -14.04
CA GLU A 82 -1.88 -1.18 -14.83
C GLU A 82 -1.41 -2.37 -13.98
N ASP A 83 -0.51 -2.16 -13.02
CA ASP A 83 0.01 -3.22 -12.15
C ASP A 83 -1.06 -3.78 -11.20
N GLU A 84 -1.92 -2.92 -10.65
CA GLU A 84 -3.07 -3.34 -9.83
C GLU A 84 -4.03 -4.23 -10.65
N ILE A 85 -4.27 -3.89 -11.91
CA ILE A 85 -5.08 -4.73 -12.82
C ILE A 85 -4.36 -6.04 -13.15
N ASP A 86 -3.05 -6.00 -13.41
CA ASP A 86 -2.25 -7.19 -13.70
C ASP A 86 -2.12 -8.13 -12.48
N GLU A 87 -2.20 -7.60 -11.26
CA GLU A 87 -2.28 -8.38 -10.02
C GLU A 87 -3.65 -9.04 -9.86
N LEU A 88 -4.74 -8.32 -10.12
CA LEU A 88 -6.09 -8.90 -10.12
C LEU A 88 -6.20 -10.08 -11.08
N ILE A 89 -5.66 -9.94 -12.30
CA ILE A 89 -5.65 -11.00 -13.32
C ILE A 89 -4.82 -12.20 -12.88
N ARG A 90 -3.77 -12.00 -12.06
CA ARG A 90 -2.95 -13.09 -11.53
C ARG A 90 -3.60 -13.84 -10.37
N MET A 91 -4.58 -13.21 -9.69
CA MET A 91 -5.23 -13.75 -8.49
C MET A 91 -6.64 -14.32 -8.75
N ASP A 92 -7.27 -13.99 -9.87
CA ASP A 92 -8.55 -14.55 -10.34
C ASP A 92 -8.35 -15.93 -11.03
#